data_AF-U6JEE4-F1
#
_entry.id   AF-U6JEE4-F1
#
_cell.length_a   1.000
_cell.length_b   1.000
_cell.length_c   1.000
_cell.angle_alpha   90.00
_cell.angle_beta   90.00
_cell.angle_gamma   90.00
#
_symmetry.space_group_name_H-M   'P 1'
#
loop_
_entity.id
_entity.type
_entity.pdbx_description
1 polymer ?
#
loop_
_entity_poly.entity_id
_entity_poly.type
_entity_poly.pdbx_seq_one_letter_code
_entity_poly.pdbx_strand_id
1 'polypeptide(L)'
;MTTLSLCWVDDALANPCCRASTVCYHHPRLIKLKVGQQEIKIGRRNSANTLHYHIESNLHRLIISRDHATTTRLPDGRFMLHDYSLTGTYVNCTRVYGCAILNQEDIICFGHPYGTSVLPGQTVNAFYSDLKYRVRIAFCYVTGTSTAAVV
;
A
#
# COMPACT_ATOMS: atom_id res chain seq x y z
N MET A 1 -1.79 -0.91 -20.40
CA MET A 1 -1.19 -1.60 -19.22
C MET A 1 -1.41 -0.72 -18.00
N THR A 2 -1.74 -1.24 -16.82
CA THR A 2 -2.06 -0.40 -15.64
C THR A 2 -0.90 -0.29 -14.67
N THR A 3 -0.81 0.81 -13.94
CA THR A 3 0.05 0.98 -12.77
C THR A 3 -0.82 1.18 -11.54
N LEU A 4 -0.44 0.57 -10.42
CA LEU A 4 -1.01 0.88 -9.11
C LEU A 4 -0.03 1.78 -8.34
N SER A 5 -0.56 2.83 -7.74
CA SER A 5 0.12 3.71 -6.81
C SER A 5 -0.67 3.77 -5.50
N LEU A 6 0.01 3.60 -4.37
CA LEU A 6 -0.51 3.90 -3.04
C LEU A 6 0.08 5.24 -2.63
N CYS A 7 -0.74 6.28 -2.64
CA CYS A 7 -0.35 7.65 -2.32
C CYS A 7 -0.65 7.92 -0.85
N TRP A 8 0.36 8.25 -0.06
CA TRP A 8 0.16 8.52 1.36
C TRP A 8 -0.87 9.64 1.59
N VAL A 9 -1.75 9.45 2.55
CA VAL A 9 -2.79 10.40 2.96
C VAL A 9 -2.36 10.98 4.29
N ASP A 10 -2.05 12.26 4.30
CA ASP A 10 -1.59 12.96 5.50
C ASP A 10 -2.76 13.22 6.44
N ASP A 11 -2.92 12.34 7.43
CA ASP A 11 -3.85 12.54 8.54
C ASP A 11 -3.13 13.04 9.82
N ALA A 12 -1.82 13.36 9.75
CA ALA A 12 -0.97 13.57 10.93
C ALA A 12 -0.77 15.03 11.33
N LEU A 13 -0.98 15.30 12.62
CA LEU A 13 -0.39 16.45 13.31
C LEU A 13 1.14 16.35 13.21
N ALA A 14 1.77 17.43 12.73
CA ALA A 14 3.17 17.50 12.34
C ALA A 14 4.14 16.77 13.30
N ASN A 15 4.74 15.66 12.83
CA ASN A 15 5.89 15.04 13.51
C ASN A 15 7.21 15.48 12.80
N PRO A 16 8.27 15.91 13.51
CA PRO A 16 9.42 16.62 12.93
C PRO A 16 10.29 15.80 11.97
N CYS A 17 10.30 14.47 12.07
CA CYS A 17 11.23 13.62 11.32
C CYS A 17 10.95 13.63 9.79
N CYS A 18 9.72 13.98 9.37
CA CYS A 18 9.26 13.82 7.99
C CYS A 18 8.98 15.15 7.25
N ARG A 19 9.22 16.31 7.89
CA ARG A 19 8.86 17.62 7.31
C ARG A 19 9.71 18.03 6.10
N ALA A 20 10.86 17.40 5.85
CA ALA A 20 11.81 17.91 4.85
C ALA A 20 12.30 16.90 3.80
N SER A 21 11.91 15.62 3.84
CA SER A 21 12.46 14.63 2.90
C SER A 21 11.40 13.74 2.27
N THR A 22 11.35 13.75 0.93
CA THR A 22 10.66 12.78 0.09
C THR A 22 11.26 11.37 0.18
N VAL A 23 12.33 11.19 0.98
CA VAL A 23 13.21 10.01 1.01
C VAL A 23 13.13 9.24 2.33
N CYS A 24 12.09 9.45 3.17
CA CYS A 24 11.93 8.62 4.36
C CYS A 24 11.61 7.17 3.95
N TYR A 25 12.62 6.30 3.96
CA TYR A 25 12.50 4.90 3.55
C TYR A 25 11.56 4.07 4.44
N HIS A 26 11.17 4.60 5.60
CA HIS A 26 10.29 3.94 6.57
C HIS A 26 8.84 4.45 6.52
N HIS A 27 8.60 5.59 5.84
CA HIS A 27 7.28 6.17 5.60
C HIS A 27 7.21 6.64 4.15
N PRO A 28 7.20 5.70 3.17
CA PRO A 28 7.19 6.08 1.77
C PRO A 28 5.91 6.86 1.49
N ARG A 29 6.04 8.06 0.94
CA ARG A 29 4.88 8.86 0.49
C ARG A 29 4.20 8.27 -0.75
N LEU A 30 4.92 7.43 -1.48
CA LEU A 30 4.45 6.77 -2.69
C LEU A 30 5.00 5.34 -2.76
N ILE A 31 4.10 4.37 -2.83
CA ILE A 31 4.41 2.96 -3.13
C ILE A 31 3.85 2.67 -4.52
N LYS A 32 4.63 2.06 -5.42
CA LYS A 32 4.22 1.88 -6.82
C LYS A 32 4.50 0.46 -7.32
N LEU A 33 3.47 -0.19 -7.84
CA LEU A 33 3.58 -1.43 -8.59
C LEU A 33 3.62 -1.08 -10.09
N LYS A 34 4.83 -1.08 -10.66
CA LYS A 34 5.08 -0.63 -12.03
C LYS A 34 4.45 -1.57 -13.07
N VAL A 35 4.34 -1.08 -14.31
CA VAL A 35 4.02 -1.93 -15.46
C VAL A 35 5.07 -3.04 -15.58
N GLY A 36 4.64 -4.27 -15.83
CA GLY A 36 5.50 -5.46 -15.92
C GLY A 36 5.91 -6.06 -14.56
N GLN A 37 5.78 -5.32 -13.46
CA GLN A 37 5.99 -5.86 -12.12
C GLN A 37 4.74 -6.64 -11.67
N GLN A 38 4.96 -7.85 -11.14
CA GLN A 38 3.88 -8.75 -10.73
C GLN A 38 3.42 -8.51 -9.30
N GLU A 39 4.33 -8.15 -8.40
CA GLU A 39 4.01 -7.95 -7.00
C GLU A 39 4.82 -6.85 -6.32
N ILE A 40 4.28 -6.32 -5.23
CA ILE A 40 5.01 -5.56 -4.22
C ILE A 40 4.79 -6.21 -2.86
N LYS A 41 5.88 -6.35 -2.09
CA LYS A 41 5.90 -6.93 -0.74
C LYS A 41 6.21 -5.83 0.25
N ILE A 42 5.35 -5.67 1.25
CA ILE A 42 5.37 -4.57 2.19
C ILE A 42 5.46 -5.14 3.60
N GLY A 43 6.34 -4.57 4.41
CA GLY A 43 6.45 -4.95 5.81
C GLY A 43 7.52 -4.20 6.58
N ARG A 44 7.70 -4.57 7.83
CA ARG A 44 8.70 -3.98 8.72
C ARG A 44 10.08 -4.53 8.41
N ARG A 45 11.10 -3.67 8.50
CA ARG A 45 12.51 -4.06 8.29
C ARG A 45 12.90 -5.27 9.15
N ASN A 46 13.47 -6.28 8.50
CA ASN A 46 14.03 -7.49 9.08
C ASN A 46 15.23 -7.94 8.23
N SER A 47 16.23 -8.60 8.82
CA SER A 47 17.41 -9.10 8.11
C SER A 47 17.12 -10.27 7.17
N ALA A 48 15.96 -10.92 7.30
CA ALA A 48 15.64 -12.16 6.57
C ALA A 48 14.70 -11.98 5.35
N ASN A 49 14.06 -10.82 5.17
CA ASN A 49 12.94 -10.70 4.21
C ASN A 49 13.29 -9.80 3.02
N THR A 50 13.03 -10.28 1.79
CA THR A 50 13.13 -9.51 0.55
C THR A 50 11.86 -8.69 0.32
N LEU A 51 11.75 -7.58 1.05
CA LEU A 51 10.66 -6.63 0.91
C LEU A 51 10.94 -5.64 -0.23
N HIS A 52 9.90 -5.27 -0.97
CA HIS A 52 9.99 -4.19 -1.95
C HIS A 52 9.90 -2.82 -1.26
N TYR A 53 9.10 -2.73 -0.20
CA TYR A 53 8.93 -1.52 0.59
C TYR A 53 8.99 -1.85 2.08
N HIS A 54 9.83 -1.10 2.79
CA HIS A 54 9.87 -1.11 4.25
C HIS A 54 8.96 -0.02 4.79
N ILE A 55 8.12 -0.36 5.76
CA ILE A 55 7.30 0.64 6.48
C ILE A 55 7.42 0.43 7.99
N GLU A 56 7.37 1.52 8.74
CA GLU A 56 7.32 1.53 10.20
C GLU A 56 6.27 2.54 10.64
N SER A 57 5.56 2.27 11.73
CA SER A 57 4.61 3.24 12.30
C SER A 57 5.29 4.00 13.44
N ASN A 58 5.11 5.32 13.46
CA ASN A 58 5.43 6.22 14.56
C ASN A 58 4.54 5.99 15.79
N LEU A 59 3.36 5.38 15.63
CA LEU A 59 2.51 5.03 16.77
C LEU A 59 3.14 3.94 17.63
N HIS A 60 3.53 2.84 16.99
CA HIS A 60 4.27 1.75 17.64
C HIS A 60 4.87 0.83 16.58
N ARG A 61 6.18 0.57 16.67
CA ARG A 61 6.90 -0.24 15.66
C ARG A 61 6.31 -1.64 15.43
N LEU A 62 5.73 -2.27 16.47
CA LEU A 62 5.15 -3.62 16.35
C LEU A 62 3.76 -3.65 15.69
N ILE A 63 3.17 -2.49 15.36
CA ILE A 63 1.93 -2.45 14.56
C ILE A 63 2.18 -3.07 13.18
N ILE A 64 3.39 -2.92 12.63
CA ILE A 64 3.74 -3.51 11.34
C ILE A 64 4.46 -4.85 11.54
N SER A 65 3.93 -5.86 10.84
CA SER A 65 4.50 -7.21 10.77
C SER A 65 5.69 -7.23 9.81
N ARG A 66 6.62 -8.17 10.00
CA ARG A 66 7.80 -8.30 9.13
C ARG A 66 7.39 -8.59 7.68
N ASP A 67 6.46 -9.51 7.50
CA ASP A 67 5.67 -9.68 6.28
C ASP A 67 4.25 -9.21 6.59
N HIS A 68 3.88 -8.03 6.10
CA HIS A 68 2.61 -7.43 6.48
C HIS A 68 1.56 -7.60 5.39
N ALA A 69 1.91 -7.21 4.16
CA ALA A 69 0.99 -7.30 3.03
C ALA A 69 1.74 -7.51 1.72
N THR A 70 1.04 -8.05 0.73
CA THR A 70 1.51 -8.10 -0.65
C THR A 70 0.42 -7.61 -1.57
N THR A 71 0.77 -6.79 -2.56
CA THR A 71 -0.17 -6.47 -3.65
C THR A 71 0.30 -7.13 -4.92
N THR A 72 -0.55 -7.95 -5.52
CA THR A 72 -0.29 -8.68 -6.76
C THR A 72 -1.13 -8.13 -7.90
N ARG A 73 -0.58 -8.14 -9.10
CA ARG A 73 -1.32 -7.91 -10.34
C ARG A 73 -2.00 -9.21 -10.77
N LEU A 74 -3.29 -9.13 -11.08
CA LEU A 74 -4.05 -10.26 -11.62
C LEU A 74 -3.95 -10.32 -13.15
N PRO A 75 -4.22 -11.48 -13.77
CA PRO A 75 -4.20 -11.63 -15.23
C PRO A 75 -5.18 -10.69 -15.96
N ASP A 76 -6.28 -10.33 -15.32
CA ASP A 76 -7.30 -9.39 -15.83
C ASP A 76 -6.90 -7.90 -15.66
N GLY A 77 -5.72 -7.62 -15.13
CA GLY A 77 -5.19 -6.28 -14.94
C GLY A 77 -5.64 -5.57 -13.65
N ARG A 78 -6.49 -6.21 -12.83
CA ARG A 78 -6.83 -5.73 -11.48
C ARG A 78 -5.69 -5.97 -10.50
N PHE A 79 -5.83 -5.38 -9.32
CA PHE A 79 -4.85 -5.49 -8.24
C PHE A 79 -5.49 -6.13 -7.02
N MET A 80 -4.82 -7.13 -6.46
CA MET A 80 -5.27 -7.83 -5.27
C MET A 80 -4.28 -7.56 -4.13
N LEU A 81 -4.79 -7.04 -3.01
CA LEU A 81 -4.07 -6.89 -1.77
C LEU A 81 -4.27 -8.13 -0.91
N HIS A 82 -3.18 -8.69 -0.39
CA HIS A 82 -3.16 -9.82 0.53
C HIS A 82 -2.65 -9.35 1.88
N ASP A 83 -3.33 -9.72 2.96
CA ASP A 83 -2.97 -9.41 4.34
C ASP A 83 -2.41 -10.64 5.05
N TYR A 84 -1.23 -10.51 5.65
CA TYR A 84 -0.57 -11.53 6.46
C TYR A 84 -0.33 -11.06 7.90
N SER A 85 -0.80 -9.86 8.21
CA SER A 85 -0.39 -9.15 9.40
C SER A 85 -1.17 -9.55 10.65
N LEU A 86 -0.50 -9.41 11.80
CA LEU A 86 -1.12 -9.67 13.10
C LEU A 86 -2.21 -8.64 13.43
N THR A 87 -1.93 -7.37 13.17
CA THR A 87 -2.81 -6.22 13.50
C THR A 87 -3.77 -5.86 12.38
N GLY A 88 -3.70 -6.57 11.25
CA GLY A 88 -4.60 -6.41 10.12
C GLY A 88 -4.19 -5.31 9.15
N THR A 89 -4.53 -5.52 7.89
CA THR A 89 -4.59 -4.47 6.86
C THR A 89 -6.05 -4.10 6.64
N TYR A 90 -6.35 -2.82 6.42
CA TYR A 90 -7.71 -2.32 6.31
C TYR A 90 -7.92 -1.64 4.97
N VAL A 91 -9.04 -1.91 4.31
CA VAL A 91 -9.51 -1.18 3.12
C VAL A 91 -10.84 -0.52 3.48
N ASN A 92 -10.91 0.80 3.34
CA ASN A 92 -12.09 1.61 3.68
C ASN A 92 -12.62 1.28 5.09
N CYS A 93 -11.73 1.28 6.08
CA CYS A 93 -11.97 0.92 7.49
C CYS A 93 -12.46 -0.51 7.75
N THR A 94 -12.42 -1.41 6.76
CA THR A 94 -12.78 -2.82 6.93
C THR A 94 -11.53 -3.67 6.93
N ARG A 95 -11.34 -4.53 7.96
CA ARG A 95 -10.20 -5.44 8.03
C ARG A 95 -10.27 -6.43 6.87
N VAL A 96 -9.20 -6.53 6.10
CA VAL A 96 -9.10 -7.46 4.97
C VAL A 96 -9.25 -8.90 5.47
N TYR A 97 -10.09 -9.69 4.80
CA TYR A 97 -10.22 -11.12 5.08
C TYR A 97 -9.35 -11.94 4.13
N GLY A 98 -8.07 -12.04 4.46
CA GLY A 98 -7.06 -12.70 3.63
C GLY A 98 -6.66 -11.86 2.42
N CYS A 99 -7.61 -11.53 1.53
CA CYS A 99 -7.35 -10.66 0.39
C CYS A 99 -8.51 -9.72 0.03
N ALA A 100 -8.21 -8.68 -0.76
CA ALA A 100 -9.18 -7.70 -1.26
C ALA A 100 -8.77 -7.21 -2.66
N ILE A 101 -9.75 -7.02 -3.56
CA ILE A 101 -9.53 -6.33 -4.84
C ILE A 101 -9.49 -4.83 -4.57
N LEU A 102 -8.43 -4.17 -5.03
CA LEU A 102 -8.26 -2.73 -4.91
C LEU A 102 -8.92 -1.99 -6.07
N ASN A 103 -9.68 -0.94 -5.72
CA ASN A 103 -10.33 -0.05 -6.64
C ASN A 103 -9.74 1.37 -6.55
N GLN A 104 -10.01 2.17 -7.58
CA GLN A 104 -9.65 3.57 -7.61
C GLN A 104 -10.19 4.31 -6.37
N GLU A 105 -9.35 5.13 -5.73
CA GLU A 105 -9.62 5.90 -4.51
C GLU A 105 -9.79 5.12 -3.19
N ASP A 106 -9.67 3.79 -3.18
CA ASP A 106 -9.70 3.04 -1.92
C ASP A 106 -8.67 3.56 -0.91
N ILE A 107 -9.05 3.60 0.37
CA ILE A 107 -8.16 3.98 1.47
C ILE A 107 -7.65 2.73 2.17
N ILE A 108 -6.34 2.53 2.14
CA ILE A 108 -5.64 1.44 2.80
C ILE A 108 -4.99 1.95 4.08
N CYS A 109 -5.14 1.23 5.19
CA CYS A 109 -4.33 1.44 6.39
C CYS A 109 -3.56 0.16 6.71
N PHE A 110 -2.24 0.27 6.85
CA PHE A 110 -1.41 -0.85 7.28
C PHE A 110 -1.29 -0.86 8.80
N GLY A 111 -1.91 -1.86 9.42
CA GLY A 111 -1.97 -2.02 10.86
C GLY A 111 -3.02 -1.14 11.55
N HIS A 112 -3.46 -1.60 12.71
CA HIS A 112 -4.33 -0.86 13.63
C HIS A 112 -3.83 -1.07 15.07
N PRO A 113 -3.80 -0.03 15.94
CA PRO A 113 -3.30 -0.15 17.32
C PRO A 113 -3.97 -1.26 18.14
N TYR A 114 -5.27 -1.45 17.94
CA TYR A 114 -6.08 -2.52 18.57
C TYR A 114 -6.42 -3.67 17.61
N GLY A 115 -5.63 -3.82 16.55
CA GLY A 115 -5.96 -4.69 15.43
C GLY A 115 -6.09 -6.18 15.79
N THR A 116 -5.40 -6.65 16.83
CA THR A 116 -5.50 -8.03 17.33
C THR A 116 -6.91 -8.41 17.78
N SER A 117 -7.74 -7.42 18.16
CA SER A 117 -9.11 -7.63 18.65
C SER A 117 -10.17 -7.43 17.57
N VAL A 118 -9.79 -7.04 16.35
CA VAL A 118 -10.72 -6.79 15.23
C VAL A 118 -10.78 -8.03 14.36
N LEU A 119 -11.95 -8.60 14.10
CA LEU A 119 -12.04 -9.80 13.27
C LEU A 119 -11.85 -9.48 11.79
N PRO A 120 -11.33 -10.41 10.97
CA PRO A 120 -11.32 -10.25 9.52
C PRO A 120 -12.73 -9.99 8.97
N GLY A 121 -12.86 -9.05 8.04
CA GLY A 121 -14.14 -8.59 7.49
C GLY A 121 -14.91 -7.58 8.37
N GLN A 122 -14.46 -7.33 9.59
CA GLN A 122 -15.10 -6.35 10.48
C GLN A 122 -14.75 -4.92 10.06
N THR A 123 -15.76 -4.06 9.99
CA THR A 123 -15.61 -2.61 9.82
C THR A 123 -15.41 -1.94 11.18
N VAL A 124 -14.43 -1.05 11.25
CA VAL A 124 -14.15 -0.21 12.42
C VAL A 124 -14.50 1.25 12.13
N ASN A 125 -14.63 2.06 13.17
CA ASN A 125 -14.73 3.51 13.02
C ASN A 125 -13.45 4.06 12.37
N ALA A 126 -13.57 5.21 11.70
CA ALA A 126 -12.42 5.92 11.18
C ALA A 126 -11.39 6.16 12.31
N PHE A 127 -10.14 5.84 12.03
CA PHE A 127 -9.06 5.93 12.99
C PHE A 127 -7.84 6.63 12.39
N TYR A 128 -7.02 7.18 13.28
CA TYR A 128 -5.74 7.74 12.90
C TYR A 128 -4.75 6.63 12.55
N SER A 129 -4.11 6.76 11.39
CA SER A 129 -3.01 5.89 10.95
C SER A 129 -2.01 6.75 10.20
N ASP A 130 -0.74 6.63 10.56
CA ASP A 130 0.37 7.26 9.86
C ASP A 130 0.80 6.50 8.60
N LEU A 131 0.25 5.29 8.40
CA LEU A 131 0.47 4.44 7.24
C LEU A 131 -0.84 4.25 6.47
N LYS A 132 -1.50 5.39 6.22
CA LYS A 132 -2.72 5.51 5.44
C LYS A 132 -2.40 5.93 4.01
N TYR A 133 -3.01 5.25 3.05
CA TYR A 133 -2.72 5.42 1.64
C TYR A 133 -3.99 5.42 0.81
N ARG A 134 -4.03 6.23 -0.24
CA ARG A 134 -5.07 6.26 -1.25
C ARG A 134 -4.61 5.53 -2.50
N VAL A 135 -5.45 4.63 -2.99
CA VAL A 135 -5.22 3.88 -4.22
C VAL A 135 -5.44 4.77 -5.44
N ARG A 136 -4.45 4.79 -6.33
CA ARG A 136 -4.53 5.39 -7.67
C ARG A 136 -4.11 4.36 -8.71
N ILE A 137 -5.01 4.06 -9.64
CA ILE A 137 -4.80 3.16 -10.77
C ILE A 137 -4.73 4.01 -12.03
N ALA A 138 -3.61 3.93 -12.75
CA ALA A 138 -3.39 4.70 -13.98
C ALA A 138 -3.17 3.78 -15.17
N PHE A 139 -3.77 4.11 -16.31
CA PHE A 139 -3.48 3.45 -17.59
C PHE A 139 -2.21 4.06 -18.21
N CYS A 140 -1.22 3.22 -18.47
CA CYS A 140 -0.12 3.53 -19.35
C CYS A 140 -0.50 3.03 -20.76
N TYR A 141 -0.67 3.98 -21.67
CA TYR A 141 -0.73 3.71 -23.10
C TYR A 141 0.71 3.65 -23.60
N VAL A 142 1.07 2.55 -24.27
CA VAL A 142 2.28 2.54 -25.07
C VAL A 142 1.92 3.35 -26.31
N THR A 143 2.44 4.57 -26.44
CA THR A 143 2.38 5.29 -27.70
C THR A 143 3.26 4.51 -28.67
N GLY A 144 2.63 3.65 -29.48
CA GLY A 144 3.29 3.07 -30.64
C GLY A 144 3.80 4.22 -31.50
N THR A 145 5.10 4.19 -31.82
CA THR A 145 5.70 5.03 -32.85
C THR A 145 4.84 4.92 -34.12
N SER A 146 4.09 5.99 -34.42
CA SER A 146 3.49 6.16 -35.74
C SER A 146 4.65 6.35 -36.71
N THR A 147 5.00 5.30 -37.44
CA THR A 147 5.74 5.42 -38.69
C THR A 147 4.86 6.19 -39.66
N ALA A 148 4.99 7.51 -39.64
CA ALA A 148 4.57 8.34 -40.76
C ALA A 148 5.56 8.08 -41.91
N ALA A 149 5.27 7.05 -42.71
CA ALA A 149 5.76 6.99 -44.07
C ALA A 149 5.04 8.12 -44.82
N VAL A 150 5.76 9.19 -45.13
CA VAL A 150 5.34 10.16 -46.15
C VAL A 150 6.08 9.77 -47.41
N VAL A 151 5.28 9.35 -48.39
CA VAL A 151 5.64 9.06 -49.78
C VAL A 151 6.02 10.35 -50.49
#